data_AF-A0A2H4ZB56-F1
#
_entry.id   AF-A0A2H4ZB56-F1
#
_cell.length_a   1.000
_cell.length_b   1.000
_cell.length_c   1.000
_cell.angle_alpha   90.00
_cell.angle_beta   90.00
_cell.angle_gamma   90.00
#
_symmetry.space_group_name_H-M   'P 1'
#
loop_
_entity.id
_entity.type
_entity.pdbx_description
1 polymer ?
#
loop_
_entity_poly.entity_id
_entity_poly.type
_entity_poly.pdbx_seq_one_letter_code
_entity_poly.pdbx_strand_id
1 'polypeptide(L)'
;MKPVIVFACVILGAWAANVLVVEEQNLHHLHDACQSNPATYADHELLHHLAENIDNPQVGAHMLCESTKVGLQKENGELDLETIKSKVALSVTDSDKVDRLVQECAIKKKSPEKTAIHLFMCLDKNGVTYFHEF
;
A
#
# COMPACT_ATOMS: atom_id res chain seq x y z
N MET A 1 29.99 -30.91 -37.79
CA MET A 1 29.75 -29.58 -37.20
C MET A 1 28.32 -29.56 -36.67
N LYS A 2 28.12 -29.51 -35.35
CA LYS A 2 26.79 -29.42 -34.73
C LYS A 2 26.64 -28.00 -34.17
N PRO A 3 25.62 -27.20 -34.54
CA PRO A 3 25.39 -25.94 -33.87
C PRO A 3 24.69 -26.22 -32.54
N VAL A 4 25.37 -25.91 -31.44
CA VAL A 4 24.75 -25.82 -30.12
C VAL A 4 23.99 -24.50 -30.10
N ILE A 5 22.66 -24.58 -30.18
CA ILE A 5 21.80 -23.41 -29.96
C ILE A 5 21.72 -23.21 -28.44
N VAL A 6 22.53 -22.28 -27.94
CA VAL A 6 22.42 -21.78 -26.58
C VAL A 6 21.24 -20.80 -26.55
N PHE A 7 20.04 -21.32 -26.25
CA PHE A 7 18.94 -20.49 -25.77
C PHE A 7 19.25 -20.07 -24.34
N ALA A 8 20.09 -19.04 -24.20
CA ALA A 8 20.20 -18.29 -22.96
C ALA A 8 18.91 -17.46 -22.82
N CYS A 9 17.88 -18.07 -22.23
CA CYS A 9 16.62 -17.42 -21.90
C CYS A 9 16.90 -16.29 -20.90
N VAL A 10 16.97 -15.07 -21.44
CA VAL A 10 16.92 -13.81 -20.69
C VAL A 10 15.50 -13.69 -20.10
N ILE A 11 15.27 -14.32 -18.94
CA ILE A 11 14.03 -14.16 -18.14
C ILE A 11 14.44 -13.68 -16.75
N LEU A 12 15.12 -12.52 -16.69
CA LEU A 12 15.44 -11.89 -15.40
C LEU A 12 14.59 -10.64 -15.13
N GLY A 13 13.89 -10.11 -16.14
CA GLY A 13 13.07 -8.89 -15.99
C GLY A 13 11.59 -9.10 -15.68
N ALA A 14 11.05 -10.32 -15.85
CA ALA A 14 9.61 -10.55 -15.77
C ALA A 14 9.06 -10.72 -14.34
N TRP A 15 9.90 -11.00 -13.33
CA TRP A 15 9.42 -11.40 -12.01
C TRP A 15 8.84 -10.24 -11.19
N ALA A 16 9.51 -9.09 -11.14
CA ALA A 16 9.10 -7.96 -10.29
C ALA A 16 7.76 -7.35 -10.71
N ALA A 17 7.53 -7.17 -12.02
CA ALA A 17 6.27 -6.63 -12.54
C ALA A 17 5.06 -7.53 -12.22
N ASN A 18 5.26 -8.86 -12.21
CA ASN A 18 4.18 -9.79 -11.85
C ASN A 18 3.80 -9.71 -10.35
N VAL A 19 4.76 -9.41 -9.46
CA VAL A 19 4.48 -9.30 -8.02
C VAL A 19 3.65 -8.06 -7.72
N LEU A 20 3.98 -6.92 -8.32
CA LEU A 20 3.24 -5.66 -8.10
C LEU A 20 1.79 -5.78 -8.57
N VAL A 21 1.56 -6.38 -9.74
CA VAL A 21 0.18 -6.60 -10.27
C VAL A 21 -0.64 -7.51 -9.34
N VAL A 22 -0.03 -8.56 -8.78
CA VAL A 22 -0.72 -9.43 -7.82
C VAL A 22 -1.03 -8.68 -6.53
N GLU A 23 -0.14 -7.81 -6.09
CA GLU A 23 -0.37 -6.97 -4.92
C GLU A 23 -1.53 -5.98 -5.13
N GLU A 24 -1.57 -5.27 -6.27
CA GLU A 24 -2.66 -4.36 -6.64
C GLU A 24 -4.02 -5.07 -6.65
N GLN A 25 -4.08 -6.28 -7.24
CA GLN A 25 -5.30 -7.10 -7.23
C GLN A 25 -5.73 -7.51 -5.82
N ASN A 26 -4.77 -7.82 -4.95
CA ASN A 26 -5.06 -8.10 -3.55
C ASN A 26 -5.59 -6.86 -2.83
N LEU A 27 -5.02 -5.68 -3.10
CA LEU A 27 -5.51 -4.42 -2.54
C LEU A 27 -6.95 -4.12 -2.98
N HIS A 28 -7.30 -4.33 -4.25
CA HIS A 28 -8.69 -4.22 -4.74
C HIS A 28 -9.64 -5.13 -3.96
N HIS A 29 -9.25 -6.38 -3.73
CA HIS A 29 -10.07 -7.32 -2.95
C HIS A 29 -10.26 -6.84 -1.49
N LEU A 30 -9.21 -6.29 -0.88
CA LEU A 30 -9.27 -5.78 0.49
C LEU A 30 -10.13 -4.51 0.58
N HIS A 31 -10.03 -3.63 -0.41
CA HIS A 31 -10.90 -2.46 -0.55
C HIS A 31 -12.37 -2.87 -0.63
N ASP A 32 -12.72 -3.79 -1.54
CA ASP A 32 -14.08 -4.33 -1.70
C ASP A 32 -14.59 -4.95 -0.39
N ALA A 33 -13.73 -5.67 0.32
CA ALA A 33 -14.07 -6.25 1.61
C ALA A 33 -14.37 -5.16 2.66
N CYS A 34 -13.60 -4.06 2.69
CA CYS A 34 -13.86 -2.92 3.57
C CYS A 34 -15.12 -2.14 3.16
N GLN A 35 -15.40 -1.99 1.86
CA GLN A 35 -16.64 -1.35 1.38
C GLN A 35 -17.90 -2.17 1.69
N SER A 36 -17.81 -3.49 1.62
CA SER A 36 -18.95 -4.37 1.86
C SER A 36 -19.44 -4.40 3.32
N ASN A 37 -18.60 -3.95 4.26
CA ASN A 37 -18.93 -3.91 5.67
C ASN A 37 -19.45 -2.52 6.07
N PRO A 38 -20.70 -2.39 6.57
CA PRO A 38 -21.28 -1.10 6.96
C PRO A 38 -20.47 -0.31 7.99
N ALA A 39 -19.65 -0.98 8.82
CA ALA A 39 -18.80 -0.30 9.81
C ALA A 39 -17.55 0.36 9.20
N THR A 40 -17.16 -0.05 7.98
CA THR A 40 -15.93 0.40 7.31
C THR A 40 -16.21 0.96 5.91
N TYR A 41 -17.47 1.02 5.49
CA TYR A 41 -17.89 1.67 4.26
C TYR A 41 -17.49 3.15 4.25
N ALA A 42 -16.97 3.61 3.12
CA ALA A 42 -16.75 5.03 2.85
C ALA A 42 -17.24 5.39 1.45
N ASP A 43 -17.89 6.55 1.35
CA ASP A 43 -18.24 7.11 0.05
C ASP A 43 -16.98 7.33 -0.80
N HIS A 44 -17.01 6.90 -2.06
CA HIS A 44 -15.84 6.95 -2.95
C HIS A 44 -15.36 8.39 -3.18
N GLU A 45 -16.25 9.39 -3.20
CA GLU A 45 -15.84 10.78 -3.37
C GLU A 45 -15.03 11.28 -2.16
N LEU A 46 -15.33 10.77 -0.96
CA LEU A 46 -14.56 11.10 0.24
C LEU A 46 -13.15 10.52 0.19
N LEU A 47 -13.00 9.29 -0.33
CA LEU A 47 -11.72 8.63 -0.51
C LEU A 47 -10.91 9.30 -1.63
N HIS A 48 -11.55 9.64 -2.76
CA HIS A 48 -10.91 10.35 -3.87
C HIS A 48 -10.34 11.71 -3.44
N HIS A 49 -10.99 12.36 -2.47
CA HIS A 49 -10.53 13.60 -1.85
C HIS A 49 -9.99 13.36 -0.43
N LEU A 50 -9.19 12.31 -0.23
CA LEU A 50 -8.68 11.87 1.09
C LEU A 50 -8.09 13.02 1.91
N ALA A 51 -7.28 13.87 1.29
CA ALA A 51 -6.62 14.99 1.97
C ALA A 51 -7.59 16.03 2.54
N GLU A 52 -8.76 16.19 1.92
CA GLU A 52 -9.81 17.11 2.35
C GLU A 52 -10.70 16.47 3.42
N ASN A 53 -10.78 15.14 3.43
CA ASN A 53 -11.68 14.37 4.27
C ASN A 53 -10.99 13.64 5.43
N ILE A 54 -9.78 14.07 5.84
CA ILE A 54 -9.00 13.37 6.86
C ILE A 54 -9.74 13.21 8.20
N ASP A 55 -10.65 14.12 8.56
CA ASP A 55 -11.42 14.09 9.81
C ASP A 55 -12.81 13.42 9.63
N ASN A 56 -13.14 12.93 8.44
CA ASN A 56 -14.38 12.22 8.20
C ASN A 56 -14.30 10.82 8.85
N PRO A 57 -15.30 10.42 9.66
CA PRO A 57 -15.29 9.14 10.35
C PRO A 57 -15.34 7.93 9.42
N GLN A 58 -16.02 8.02 8.27
CA GLN A 58 -16.05 6.94 7.28
C GLN A 58 -14.66 6.71 6.70
N VAL A 59 -13.99 7.79 6.29
CA VAL A 59 -12.61 7.76 5.79
C VAL A 59 -11.68 7.14 6.82
N GLY A 60 -11.76 7.59 8.07
CA GLY A 60 -10.95 7.02 9.14
C GLY A 60 -11.13 5.51 9.34
N ALA A 61 -12.38 5.05 9.39
CA ALA A 61 -12.70 3.64 9.55
C ALA A 61 -12.25 2.80 8.34
N HIS A 62 -12.44 3.33 7.13
CA HIS A 62 -12.05 2.66 5.90
C HIS A 62 -10.54 2.51 5.76
N MET A 63 -9.78 3.60 5.92
CA MET A 63 -8.32 3.55 5.84
C MET A 63 -7.71 2.66 6.92
N LEU A 64 -8.30 2.64 8.13
CA LEU A 64 -7.89 1.71 9.19
C LEU A 64 -8.12 0.26 8.75
N CYS A 65 -9.30 -0.06 8.21
CA CYS A 65 -9.65 -1.39 7.73
C CYS A 65 -8.66 -1.91 6.67
N GLU A 66 -8.35 -1.10 5.66
CA GLU A 66 -7.39 -1.47 4.62
C GLU A 66 -5.99 -1.65 5.21
N SER A 67 -5.53 -0.67 6.00
CA SER A 67 -4.21 -0.69 6.60
C SER A 67 -3.98 -1.93 7.48
N THR A 68 -5.00 -2.39 8.22
CA THR A 68 -4.89 -3.58 9.07
C THR A 68 -4.96 -4.86 8.27
N LYS A 69 -5.82 -4.95 7.26
CA LYS A 69 -5.93 -6.13 6.38
C LYS A 69 -4.69 -6.35 5.52
N VAL A 70 -4.04 -5.29 5.06
CA VAL A 70 -2.75 -5.37 4.36
C VAL A 70 -1.62 -5.79 5.31
N GLY A 71 -1.80 -5.57 6.62
CA GLY A 71 -0.80 -5.85 7.66
C GLY A 71 0.17 -4.69 7.92
N LEU A 72 -0.11 -3.49 7.42
CA LEU A 72 0.74 -2.31 7.63
C LEU A 72 0.68 -1.81 9.08
N GLN A 73 -0.46 -2.00 9.74
CA GLN A 73 -0.64 -1.61 11.13
C GLN A 73 -1.60 -2.55 11.87
N LYS A 74 -1.58 -2.49 13.20
CA LYS A 74 -2.54 -3.16 14.08
C LYS A 74 -3.72 -2.24 14.39
N GLU A 75 -4.81 -2.81 14.91
CA GLU A 75 -6.02 -2.08 15.33
C GLU A 75 -5.75 -0.95 16.34
N ASN A 76 -4.67 -1.03 17.12
CA ASN A 76 -4.25 0.00 18.07
C ASN A 76 -3.30 1.06 17.46
N GLY A 77 -3.11 1.04 16.15
CA GLY A 77 -2.27 1.98 15.40
C GLY A 77 -0.76 1.74 15.53
N GLU A 78 -0.32 0.59 16.07
CA GLU A 78 1.09 0.18 15.98
C GLU A 78 1.41 -0.24 14.54
N LEU A 79 2.48 0.32 13.97
CA LEU A 79 2.90 0.07 12.59
C LEU A 79 3.84 -1.14 12.51
N ASP A 80 3.68 -1.93 11.46
CA ASP A 80 4.58 -3.04 11.12
C ASP A 80 5.61 -2.56 10.09
N LEU A 81 6.77 -2.12 10.59
CA LEU A 81 7.80 -1.48 9.75
C LEU A 81 8.37 -2.44 8.69
N GLU A 82 8.48 -3.73 8.99
CA GLU A 82 8.98 -4.73 8.05
C GLU A 82 8.00 -4.94 6.90
N THR A 83 6.70 -5.03 7.23
CA THR A 83 5.65 -5.12 6.21
C THR A 83 5.62 -3.86 5.35
N ILE A 84 5.62 -2.66 5.97
CA ILE A 84 5.65 -1.39 5.24
C ILE A 84 6.86 -1.32 4.32
N LYS A 85 8.06 -1.67 4.81
CA LYS A 85 9.29 -1.70 4.02
C LYS A 85 9.16 -2.64 2.82
N SER A 86 8.65 -3.86 3.03
CA SER A 86 8.48 -4.83 1.96
C SER A 86 7.52 -4.34 0.88
N LYS A 87 6.43 -3.66 1.28
CA LYS A 87 5.41 -3.13 0.37
C LYS A 87 5.95 -1.94 -0.44
N VAL A 88 6.62 -0.97 0.21
CA VAL A 88 7.26 0.15 -0.50
C VAL A 88 8.29 -0.34 -1.53
N ALA A 89 9.05 -1.39 -1.21
CA ALA A 89 10.04 -1.98 -2.11
C ALA A 89 9.45 -2.65 -3.37
N LEU A 90 8.12 -2.86 -3.43
CA LEU A 90 7.47 -3.40 -4.63
C LEU A 90 7.45 -2.41 -5.80
N SER A 91 7.44 -1.10 -5.52
CA SER A 91 7.43 -0.03 -6.53
C SER A 91 8.67 0.87 -6.49
N VAL A 92 9.50 0.77 -5.44
CA VAL A 92 10.71 1.56 -5.25
C VAL A 92 11.95 0.65 -5.25
N THR A 93 12.77 0.74 -6.30
CA THR A 93 13.96 -0.12 -6.46
C THR A 93 15.20 0.35 -5.68
N ASP A 94 15.26 1.63 -5.33
CA ASP A 94 16.35 2.22 -4.55
C ASP A 94 16.13 1.94 -3.06
N SER A 95 16.97 1.08 -2.47
CA SER A 95 16.88 0.68 -1.07
C SER A 95 17.02 1.84 -0.09
N ASP A 96 17.87 2.83 -0.39
CA ASP A 96 18.07 3.99 0.48
C ASP A 96 16.82 4.89 0.43
N LYS A 97 16.15 4.96 -0.73
CA LYS A 97 14.84 5.59 -0.84
C LYS A 97 13.77 4.82 -0.07
N VAL A 98 13.73 3.49 -0.15
CA VAL A 98 12.79 2.68 0.64
C VAL A 98 12.94 2.98 2.14
N ASP A 99 14.16 2.89 2.66
CA ASP A 99 14.43 3.10 4.08
C ASP A 99 14.06 4.51 4.54
N ARG A 100 14.37 5.53 3.72
CA ARG A 100 13.95 6.91 3.97
C ARG A 100 12.43 7.04 4.02
N LEU A 101 11.70 6.44 3.09
CA LEU A 101 10.24 6.52 3.05
C LEU A 101 9.59 5.83 4.25
N VAL A 102 10.12 4.69 4.68
CA VAL A 102 9.64 4.03 5.91
C VAL A 102 9.85 4.95 7.10
N GLN A 103 11.03 5.56 7.24
CA GLN A 103 11.33 6.48 8.34
C GLN A 103 10.44 7.74 8.32
N GLU A 104 10.16 8.29 7.15
CA GLU A 104 9.39 9.54 7.00
C GLU A 104 7.88 9.33 7.09
N CYS A 105 7.36 8.20 6.59
CA CYS A 105 5.92 7.96 6.47
C CYS A 105 5.32 7.04 7.53
N ALA A 106 6.10 6.09 8.08
CA ALA A 106 5.62 5.17 9.10
C ALA A 106 5.62 5.82 10.50
N ILE A 107 4.82 6.88 10.66
CA ILE A 107 4.72 7.64 11.90
C ILE A 107 3.35 7.44 12.54
N LYS A 108 3.33 6.78 13.71
CA LYS A 108 2.12 6.64 14.54
C LYS A 108 1.54 8.01 14.90
N LYS A 109 0.22 8.17 14.75
CA LYS A 109 -0.52 9.39 15.07
C LYS A 109 -1.42 9.20 16.30
N LYS A 110 -2.21 10.23 16.59
CA LYS A 110 -3.10 10.33 17.75
C LYS A 110 -4.14 9.20 17.84
N SER A 111 -4.52 8.60 16.70
CA SER A 111 -5.44 7.48 16.61
C SER A 111 -5.03 6.52 15.50
N PRO A 112 -5.48 5.24 15.54
CA PRO A 112 -5.19 4.26 14.49
C PRO A 112 -5.63 4.70 13.09
N GLU A 113 -6.79 5.35 12.98
CA GLU A 113 -7.34 5.91 11.73
C GLU A 113 -6.41 7.00 11.18
N LYS A 114 -5.97 7.91 12.04
CA LYS A 114 -5.04 8.97 11.66
C LYS A 114 -3.66 8.44 11.29
N THR A 115 -3.24 7.33 11.88
CA THR A 115 -2.02 6.63 11.49
C THR A 115 -2.15 6.09 10.07
N ALA A 116 -3.23 5.37 9.77
CA ALA A 116 -3.49 4.83 8.43
C ALA A 116 -3.54 5.94 7.37
N ILE A 117 -4.39 6.95 7.58
CA ILE A 117 -4.51 8.09 6.65
C ILE A 117 -3.15 8.74 6.40
N HIS A 118 -2.37 8.98 7.45
CA HIS A 118 -1.06 9.60 7.30
C HIS A 118 -0.09 8.75 6.47
N LEU A 119 -0.05 7.44 6.75
CA LEU A 119 0.83 6.52 6.04
C LEU A 119 0.54 6.54 4.54
N PHE A 120 -0.73 6.33 4.16
CA PHE A 120 -1.14 6.30 2.75
C PHE A 120 -0.89 7.64 2.04
N MET A 121 -1.30 8.77 2.63
CA MET A 121 -1.07 10.09 2.04
C MET A 121 0.43 10.41 1.88
N CYS A 122 1.26 10.03 2.85
CA CYS A 122 2.69 10.28 2.79
C CYS A 122 3.36 9.44 1.69
N LEU A 123 2.98 8.16 1.56
CA LEU A 123 3.49 7.26 0.54
C LEU A 123 3.08 7.71 -0.87
N ASP A 124 1.80 8.04 -1.06
CA ASP A 124 1.26 8.56 -2.33
C ASP A 124 2.00 9.84 -2.77
N LYS A 125 2.13 10.82 -1.85
CA LYS A 125 2.89 12.06 -2.10
C LYS A 125 4.34 11.81 -2.51
N ASN A 126 4.92 10.68 -2.12
CA ASN A 126 6.31 10.30 -2.43
C ASN A 126 6.44 9.32 -3.60
N GLY A 127 5.35 9.09 -4.33
CA GLY A 127 5.32 8.30 -5.57
C GLY A 127 5.13 6.80 -5.36
N VAL A 128 4.66 6.37 -4.19
CA VAL A 128 4.21 4.99 -3.93
C VAL A 128 2.69 4.96 -4.08
N THR A 129 2.22 5.02 -5.34
CA THR A 129 0.82 5.33 -5.68
C THR A 129 -0.07 4.09 -5.85
N TYR A 130 0.49 2.89 -5.91
CA TYR A 130 -0.28 1.66 -6.13
C TYR A 130 -1.24 1.31 -4.97
N PHE A 131 -1.12 2.02 -3.84
CA PHE A 131 -2.08 1.99 -2.74
C PHE A 131 -3.31 2.89 -2.95
N HIS A 132 -3.38 3.68 -4.01
CA HIS A 132 -4.40 4.72 -4.23
C HIS A 132 -5.33 4.39 -5.42
N GLU A 133 -5.11 3.27 -6.10
CA GLU A 133 -5.86 2.90 -7.30
C GLU A 133 -7.12 2.09 -6.93
N PHE A 134 -8.14 2.74 -6.35
CA PHE A 134 -9.46 2.14 -6.07
C PHE A 134 -10.59 3.03 -6.62
#